data_AF-A0A3M7QSF8-F1
#
_entry.id   AF-A0A3M7QSF8-F1
#
_cell.length_a   1.000
_cell.length_b   1.000
_cell.length_c   1.000
_cell.angle_alpha   90.00
_cell.angle_beta   90.00
_cell.angle_gamma   90.00
#
_symmetry.space_group_name_H-M   'P 1'
#
loop_
_entity.id
_entity.type
_entity.pdbx_description
1 polymer ?
#
loop_
_entity_poly.entity_id
_entity_poly.type
_entity_poly.pdbx_seq_one_letter_code
_entity_poly.pdbx_strand_id
1 'polypeptide(L)'
;MNKNLLEEIESLELKNYKYWSSYYAKEAEKTQALLRLFGFTKNDLVTSENCTKSINALVSIGQELKLDCINKENLMITLNELISKKHDIEEKLYSNNAQTNDLNEKTIQLNLFREILLKDCRHFESQLDQDNETLRKMEIDIQFMKNKMEEYKSKIAQMKVHNDSIDKNLFHENIVSEYQKMKSIQSELQEVKTKLNLYQGLPSNMDLAQLKIESLAKEIENIEHEIEKLMVFMD
;
A
#
# COMPACT_ATOMS: atom_id res chain seq x y z
N MET A 1 37.42 -40.26 106.34
CA MET A 1 38.22 -40.07 105.11
C MET A 1 37.70 -38.93 104.22
N ASN A 2 36.40 -38.58 104.26
CA ASN A 2 35.83 -37.48 103.44
C ASN A 2 36.02 -36.05 103.96
N LYS A 3 36.41 -35.81 105.23
CA LYS A 3 36.57 -34.45 105.75
C LYS A 3 37.86 -33.76 105.28
N ASN A 4 38.98 -34.49 105.25
CA ASN A 4 40.27 -33.93 104.80
C ASN A 4 40.27 -33.58 103.30
N LEU A 5 39.60 -34.39 102.46
CA LEU A 5 39.48 -34.08 101.03
C LEU A 5 38.57 -32.87 100.78
N LEU A 6 37.53 -32.68 101.61
CA LEU A 6 36.66 -31.51 101.52
C LEU A 6 37.40 -30.22 101.92
N GLU A 7 38.18 -30.25 103.00
CA GLU A 7 39.02 -29.12 103.44
C GLU A 7 40.11 -28.78 102.40
N GLU A 8 40.67 -29.79 101.73
CA GLU A 8 41.67 -29.59 100.68
C GLU A 8 41.07 -28.97 99.41
N ILE A 9 39.87 -29.39 98.99
CA ILE A 9 39.12 -28.78 97.88
C ILE A 9 38.73 -27.34 98.21
N GLU A 10 38.20 -27.08 99.41
CA GLU A 10 37.87 -25.71 99.85
C GLU A 10 39.11 -24.81 99.84
N SER A 11 40.27 -25.34 100.26
CA SER A 11 41.53 -24.59 100.23
C SER A 11 42.01 -24.26 98.81
N LEU A 12 41.79 -25.17 97.85
CA LEU A 12 42.15 -24.99 96.44
C LEU A 12 41.21 -23.99 95.76
N GLU A 13 39.91 -24.05 96.04
CA GLU A 13 38.94 -23.06 95.56
C GLU A 13 39.29 -21.67 96.09
N LEU A 14 39.61 -21.55 97.38
CA LEU A 14 39.95 -20.28 98.01
C LEU A 14 41.27 -19.70 97.46
N LYS A 15 42.23 -20.56 97.10
CA LYS A 15 43.46 -20.17 96.40
C LYS A 15 43.17 -19.71 94.97
N ASN A 16 42.26 -20.38 94.26
CA ASN A 16 41.86 -20.03 92.91
C ASN A 16 41.10 -18.68 92.89
N TYR A 17 40.17 -18.46 93.82
CA TYR A 17 39.48 -17.17 93.98
C TYR A 17 40.46 -16.03 94.27
N LYS A 18 41.47 -16.26 95.11
CA LYS A 18 42.54 -15.28 95.36
C LYS A 18 43.36 -14.98 94.12
N TYR A 19 43.70 -16.00 93.33
CA TYR A 19 44.42 -15.83 92.07
C TYR A 19 43.62 -14.98 91.08
N TRP A 20 42.36 -15.34 90.82
CA TRP A 20 41.49 -14.58 89.92
C TRP A 20 41.22 -13.17 90.43
N SER A 21 41.00 -12.99 91.73
CA SER A 21 40.85 -11.65 92.34
C SER A 21 42.08 -10.79 92.11
N SER A 22 43.29 -11.33 92.29
CA SER A 22 44.55 -10.62 92.01
C SER A 22 44.73 -10.32 90.52
N TYR A 23 44.37 -11.26 89.64
CA TYR A 23 44.41 -11.08 88.19
C TYR A 23 43.48 -9.94 87.75
N TYR A 24 42.23 -9.97 88.19
CA TYR A 24 41.25 -8.92 87.88
C TYR A 24 41.63 -7.58 88.50
N ALA A 25 42.25 -7.55 89.69
CA ALA A 25 42.76 -6.31 90.28
C ALA A 25 43.87 -5.68 89.41
N LYS A 26 44.82 -6.48 88.92
CA LYS A 26 45.88 -6.00 88.01
C LYS A 26 45.31 -5.53 86.67
N GLU A 27 44.32 -6.23 86.12
CA GLU A 27 43.69 -5.82 84.87
C GLU A 27 42.85 -4.54 85.04
N ALA A 28 42.19 -4.38 86.19
CA ALA A 28 41.51 -3.14 86.56
C ALA A 28 42.49 -1.96 86.69
N GLU A 29 43.69 -2.20 87.22
CA GLU A 29 44.73 -1.18 87.30
C GLU A 29 45.28 -0.78 85.93
N LYS A 30 45.53 -1.75 85.03
CA LYS A 30 45.94 -1.46 83.64
C LYS A 30 44.90 -0.64 82.89
N THR A 31 43.63 -1.04 82.97
CA THR A 31 42.54 -0.32 82.32
C THR A 31 42.40 1.09 82.91
N GLN A 32 42.52 1.26 84.23
CA GLN A 32 42.54 2.57 84.86
C GLN A 32 43.74 3.44 84.43
N ALA A 33 44.92 2.85 84.23
CA ALA A 33 46.10 3.55 83.74
C ALA A 33 45.92 4.04 82.29
N LEU A 34 45.34 3.21 81.42
CA LEU A 34 44.99 3.60 80.06
C LEU A 34 43.97 4.75 80.05
N LEU A 35 42.94 4.66 80.90
CA LEU A 35 41.94 5.73 81.02
C LEU A 35 42.54 7.06 81.45
N ARG A 36 43.46 7.05 82.43
CA ARG A 36 44.20 8.25 82.86
C ARG A 36 45.05 8.84 81.75
N LEU A 37 45.67 8.00 80.91
CA LEU A 37 46.51 8.44 79.80
C LEU A 37 45.70 9.23 78.75
N PHE A 38 44.43 8.88 78.57
CA PHE A 38 43.48 9.59 77.71
C PHE A 38 42.72 10.72 78.44
N GLY A 39 43.06 11.03 79.70
CA GLY A 39 42.44 12.12 80.47
C GLY A 39 41.06 11.80 81.03
N PHE A 40 40.65 10.53 81.08
CA PHE A 40 39.34 10.11 81.58
C PHE A 40 39.43 9.51 82.99
N THR A 41 38.54 9.93 83.88
CA THR A 41 38.31 9.25 85.16
C THR A 41 37.20 8.21 85.01
N LYS A 42 37.25 7.11 85.78
CA LYS A 42 36.25 6.01 85.73
C LYS A 42 34.78 6.51 85.81
N ASN A 43 34.54 7.65 86.45
CA ASN A 43 33.21 8.25 86.59
C ASN A 43 32.80 9.12 85.39
N ASP A 44 33.73 9.68 84.63
CA ASP A 44 33.44 10.57 83.50
C ASP A 44 32.87 9.80 82.30
N LEU A 45 33.29 8.54 82.13
CA LEU A 45 32.79 7.63 81.10
C LEU A 45 31.39 7.07 81.38
N VAL A 46 31.03 6.91 82.65
CA VAL A 46 29.74 6.33 83.07
C VAL A 46 28.65 7.42 83.19
N THR A 47 29.03 8.67 83.47
CA THR A 47 28.07 9.77 83.69
C THR A 47 27.78 10.63 82.46
N SER A 48 28.63 10.62 81.43
CA SER A 48 28.34 11.35 80.20
C SER A 48 27.50 10.51 79.26
N GLU A 49 26.17 10.68 79.30
CA GLU A 49 25.20 10.10 78.34
C GLU A 49 25.62 10.34 76.89
N ASN A 50 26.31 11.46 76.63
CA ASN A 50 26.83 11.79 75.31
C ASN A 50 28.01 10.88 74.90
N CYS A 51 28.88 10.51 75.84
CA CYS A 51 30.00 9.62 75.56
C CYS A 51 29.52 8.20 75.22
N THR A 52 28.56 7.67 75.98
CA THR A 52 27.97 6.36 75.70
C THR A 52 27.22 6.34 74.38
N LYS A 53 26.48 7.41 74.04
CA LYS A 53 25.86 7.59 72.71
C LYS A 53 26.89 7.63 71.58
N SER A 54 27.98 8.38 71.73
CA SER A 54 29.03 8.45 70.70
C SER A 54 29.75 7.12 70.50
N ILE A 55 30.06 6.39 71.58
CA ILE A 55 30.67 5.06 71.49
C ILE A 55 29.69 4.07 70.83
N ASN A 56 28.42 4.07 71.22
CA ASN A 56 27.42 3.21 70.59
C ASN A 56 27.25 3.54 69.11
N ALA A 57 27.23 4.82 68.74
CA ALA A 57 27.19 5.23 67.33
C ALA A 57 28.42 4.76 66.55
N LEU A 58 29.62 4.86 67.13
CA LEU A 58 30.85 4.35 66.51
C LEU A 58 30.82 2.83 66.35
N VAL A 59 30.31 2.11 67.34
CA VAL A 59 30.13 0.65 67.26
C VAL A 59 29.12 0.29 66.17
N SER A 60 27.99 0.99 66.08
CA SER A 60 27.00 0.80 65.01
C SER A 60 27.60 1.07 63.62
N ILE A 61 28.35 2.16 63.46
CA ILE A 61 29.06 2.48 62.21
C ILE A 61 30.08 1.39 61.87
N GLY A 62 30.85 0.91 62.86
CA GLY A 62 31.79 -0.18 62.69
C GLY A 62 31.11 -1.49 62.26
N GLN A 63 29.94 -1.79 62.83
CA GLN A 63 29.15 -2.98 62.45
C GLN A 63 28.57 -2.86 61.04
N GLU A 64 28.02 -1.71 60.67
CA GLU A 64 27.47 -1.45 59.33
C GLU A 64 28.57 -1.50 58.25
N LEU A 65 29.73 -0.92 58.54
CA LEU A 65 30.91 -0.94 57.65
C LEU A 65 31.68 -2.27 57.71
N LYS A 66 31.30 -3.18 58.61
CA LYS A 66 31.96 -4.48 58.86
C LYS A 66 33.47 -4.33 59.13
N LEU A 67 33.82 -3.41 60.02
CA LEU A 67 35.20 -3.13 60.44
C LEU A 67 35.59 -3.96 61.67
N ASP A 68 36.74 -4.64 61.60
CA ASP A 68 37.29 -5.40 62.74
C ASP A 68 37.82 -4.49 63.86
N CYS A 69 38.27 -3.28 63.51
CA CYS A 69 38.81 -2.29 64.45
C CYS A 69 38.40 -0.87 64.04
N ILE A 70 37.77 -0.14 64.97
CA ILE A 70 37.36 1.27 64.79
C ILE A 70 38.57 2.16 65.08
N ASN A 71 39.46 2.26 64.09
CA ASN A 71 40.49 3.29 64.04
C ASN A 71 40.07 4.37 63.03
N LYS A 72 40.44 5.63 63.29
CA LYS A 72 40.21 6.76 62.39
C LYS A 72 40.71 6.46 60.97
N GLU A 73 41.89 5.85 60.85
CA GLU A 73 42.48 5.51 59.55
C GLU A 73 41.63 4.49 58.79
N ASN A 74 41.19 3.41 59.44
CA ASN A 74 40.33 2.38 58.84
C ASN A 74 38.97 2.95 58.41
N LEU A 75 38.38 3.81 59.24
CA LEU A 75 37.11 4.48 58.92
C LEU A 75 37.27 5.41 57.71
N MET A 76 38.36 6.16 57.63
CA MET A 76 38.63 7.04 56.48
C MET A 76 38.89 6.25 55.20
N ILE A 77 39.63 5.14 55.26
CA ILE A 77 39.89 4.27 54.10
C ILE A 77 38.57 3.69 53.58
N THR A 78 37.78 3.05 54.46
CA THR A 78 36.50 2.46 54.07
C THR A 78 35.50 3.49 53.57
N LEU A 79 35.45 4.69 54.16
CA LEU A 79 34.63 5.77 53.66
C LEU A 79 35.04 6.19 52.24
N ASN A 80 36.34 6.35 51.99
CA ASN A 80 36.85 6.68 50.67
C ASN A 80 36.58 5.57 49.64
N GLU A 81 36.70 4.31 50.03
CA GLU A 81 36.32 3.17 49.19
C GLU A 81 34.83 3.19 48.84
N LEU A 82 33.95 3.48 49.81
CA LEU A 82 32.52 3.58 49.57
C LEU A 82 32.17 4.77 48.68
N ILE A 83 32.83 5.92 48.88
CA ILE A 83 32.68 7.09 48.00
C ILE A 83 33.10 6.75 46.57
N SER A 84 34.24 6.06 46.42
CA SER A 84 34.73 5.64 45.10
C SER A 84 33.77 4.64 44.44
N LYS A 85 33.33 3.61 45.17
CA LYS A 85 32.32 2.65 44.69
C LYS A 85 31.01 3.32 44.32
N LYS A 86 30.55 4.31 45.09
CA LYS A 86 29.36 5.11 44.78
C LYS A 86 29.56 5.85 43.46
N HIS A 87 30.70 6.51 43.28
CA HIS A 87 31.01 7.22 42.04
C HIS A 87 31.03 6.27 40.83
N ASP A 88 31.68 5.11 40.95
CA ASP A 88 31.73 4.10 39.89
C ASP A 88 30.32 3.59 39.52
N ILE A 89 29.44 3.44 40.52
CA ILE A 89 28.04 3.04 40.29
C ILE A 89 27.28 4.16 39.59
N GLU A 90 27.44 5.40 40.02
CA GLU A 90 26.78 6.56 39.41
C GLU A 90 27.20 6.74 37.95
N GLU A 91 28.49 6.58 37.63
CA GLU A 91 29.00 6.65 36.26
C GLU A 91 28.41 5.53 35.39
N LYS A 92 28.37 4.30 35.90
CA LYS A 92 27.72 3.16 35.20
C LYS A 92 26.24 3.40 34.98
N LEU A 93 25.55 3.98 35.96
CA LEU A 93 24.13 4.29 35.87
C LEU A 93 23.88 5.38 34.80
N TYR A 94 24.72 6.42 34.77
CA TYR A 94 24.67 7.46 33.76
C TYR A 94 24.90 6.89 32.35
N SER A 95 25.95 6.08 32.18
CA SER A 95 26.27 5.42 30.90
C SER A 95 25.12 4.52 30.42
N ASN A 96 24.57 3.70 31.32
CA ASN A 96 23.46 2.80 30.98
C ASN A 96 22.18 3.57 30.63
N ASN A 97 21.88 4.65 31.33
CA ASN A 97 20.75 5.52 31.00
C ASN A 97 20.92 6.18 29.63
N ALA A 98 22.13 6.65 29.31
CA ALA A 98 22.43 7.21 27.99
C ALA A 98 22.24 6.17 26.88
N GLN A 99 22.72 4.94 27.08
CA GLN A 99 22.51 3.83 26.14
C GLN A 99 21.03 3.46 25.99
N THR A 100 20.30 3.42 27.10
CA THR A 100 18.86 3.12 27.09
C THR A 100 18.08 4.19 26.32
N ASN A 101 18.42 5.46 26.49
CA ASN A 101 17.81 6.56 25.75
C ASN A 101 18.11 6.48 24.25
N ASP A 102 19.36 6.24 23.86
CA ASP A 102 19.75 6.04 22.45
C ASP A 102 18.99 4.85 21.81
N LEU A 103 18.89 3.72 22.53
CA LEU A 103 18.11 2.57 22.07
C LEU A 103 16.62 2.88 21.96
N ASN A 104 16.05 3.65 22.87
CA ASN A 104 14.66 4.09 22.81
C ASN A 104 14.40 4.99 21.61
N GLU A 105 15.28 5.96 21.34
CA GLU A 105 15.18 6.83 20.16
C GLU A 105 15.23 6.02 18.86
N LYS A 106 16.17 5.09 18.75
CA LYS A 106 16.27 4.17 17.60
C LYS A 106 15.02 3.31 17.46
N THR A 107 14.47 2.82 18.58
CA THR A 107 13.24 2.02 18.58
C THR A 107 12.04 2.83 18.10
N ILE A 108 11.92 4.09 18.52
CA ILE A 108 10.87 5.00 18.05
C ILE A 108 10.99 5.24 16.54
N GLN A 109 12.20 5.50 16.04
CA GLN A 109 12.46 5.69 14.61
C GLN A 109 12.11 4.45 13.79
N LEU A 110 12.53 3.27 14.24
CA LEU A 110 12.22 2.00 13.58
C LEU A 110 10.72 1.70 13.57
N ASN A 111 10.02 2.00 14.67
CA ASN A 111 8.57 1.84 14.71
C ASN A 111 7.87 2.78 13.73
N LEU A 112 8.31 4.05 13.64
CA LEU A 112 7.74 4.98 12.66
C LEU A 112 7.98 4.50 11.22
N PHE A 113 9.19 4.00 10.92
CA PHE A 113 9.49 3.41 9.62
C PHE A 113 8.63 2.17 9.33
N ARG A 114 8.41 1.31 10.32
CA ARG A 114 7.52 0.15 10.21
C ARG A 114 6.09 0.55 9.87
N GLU A 115 5.54 1.57 10.53
CA GLU A 115 4.18 2.05 10.27
C GLU A 115 4.05 2.63 8.85
N ILE A 116 5.06 3.35 8.36
CA ILE A 116 5.11 3.82 6.97
C ILE A 116 5.10 2.63 6.00
N LEU A 117 5.98 1.65 6.23
CA LEU A 117 6.08 0.47 5.36
C LEU A 117 4.77 -0.32 5.34
N LEU A 118 4.10 -0.48 6.50
CA LEU A 118 2.80 -1.14 6.58
C LEU A 118 1.71 -0.38 5.81
N LYS A 119 1.73 0.96 5.85
CA LYS A 119 0.82 1.78 5.06
C LYS A 119 1.05 1.61 3.57
N ASP A 120 2.31 1.59 3.14
CA ASP A 120 2.68 1.39 1.74
C ASP A 120 2.29 -0.01 1.26
N CYS A 121 2.51 -1.06 2.07
CA CYS A 121 2.05 -2.42 1.77
C CYS A 121 0.53 -2.46 1.54
N ARG A 122 -0.26 -1.87 2.44
CA ARG A 122 -1.74 -1.80 2.28
C ARG A 122 -2.15 -1.03 1.04
N HIS A 123 -1.42 0.03 0.69
CA HIS A 123 -1.69 0.79 -0.52
C HIS A 123 -1.45 -0.07 -1.77
N PHE A 124 -0.34 -0.79 -1.83
CA PHE A 124 -0.03 -1.70 -2.94
C PHE A 124 -1.00 -2.88 -3.03
N GLU A 125 -1.41 -3.46 -1.89
CA GLU A 125 -2.46 -4.49 -1.86
C GLU A 125 -3.77 -3.97 -2.47
N SER A 126 -4.22 -2.78 -2.06
CA SER A 126 -5.42 -2.16 -2.63
C SER A 126 -5.28 -1.84 -4.11
N GLN A 127 -4.10 -1.44 -4.57
CA GLN A 127 -3.85 -1.18 -5.99
C GLN A 127 -3.88 -2.49 -6.78
N LEU A 128 -3.29 -3.55 -6.25
CA LEU A 128 -3.30 -4.87 -6.87
C LEU A 128 -4.71 -5.44 -7.00
N ASP A 129 -5.58 -5.23 -6.00
CA ASP A 129 -6.99 -5.61 -6.09
C ASP A 129 -7.72 -4.85 -7.20
N GLN A 130 -7.49 -3.54 -7.32
CA GLN A 130 -8.06 -2.73 -8.42
C GLN A 130 -7.56 -3.20 -9.79
N ASP A 131 -6.25 -3.45 -9.92
CA ASP A 131 -5.65 -3.93 -11.16
C ASP A 131 -6.22 -5.31 -11.53
N ASN A 132 -6.38 -6.21 -10.57
CA ASN A 132 -7.00 -7.52 -10.79
C ASN A 132 -8.46 -7.40 -11.26
N GLU A 133 -9.24 -6.47 -10.70
CA GLU A 133 -10.60 -6.21 -11.19
C GLU A 133 -10.61 -5.67 -12.63
N THR A 134 -9.69 -4.78 -12.97
CA THR A 134 -9.58 -4.25 -14.34
C THR A 134 -9.15 -5.33 -15.33
N LEU A 135 -8.17 -6.17 -14.97
CA LEU A 135 -7.74 -7.31 -15.77
C LEU A 135 -8.87 -8.30 -16.00
N ARG A 136 -9.68 -8.58 -14.97
CA ARG A 136 -10.84 -9.45 -15.11
C ARG A 136 -11.90 -8.87 -16.05
N LYS A 137 -12.14 -7.55 -16.03
CA LYS A 137 -13.02 -6.88 -16.99
C LYS A 137 -12.47 -6.99 -18.42
N MET A 138 -11.17 -6.73 -18.60
CA MET A 138 -10.51 -6.89 -19.90
C MET A 138 -10.59 -8.34 -20.42
N GLU A 139 -10.46 -9.34 -19.54
CA GLU A 139 -10.60 -10.74 -19.92
C GLU A 139 -12.01 -11.06 -20.44
N ILE A 140 -13.05 -10.55 -19.77
CA ILE A 140 -14.45 -10.67 -20.20
C ILE A 140 -14.64 -10.00 -21.57
N ASP A 141 -14.11 -8.80 -21.76
CA ASP A 141 -14.22 -8.06 -23.04
C ASP A 141 -13.52 -8.79 -24.18
N ILE A 142 -12.32 -9.33 -23.94
CA ILE A 142 -11.58 -10.16 -24.90
C ILE A 142 -12.41 -11.39 -25.28
N GLN A 143 -13.02 -12.05 -24.30
CA GLN A 143 -13.84 -13.23 -24.56
C GLN A 143 -15.10 -12.88 -25.35
N PHE A 144 -15.75 -11.75 -25.04
CA PHE A 144 -16.87 -11.23 -25.81
C PHE A 144 -16.48 -10.93 -27.27
N MET A 145 -15.35 -10.26 -27.48
CA MET A 145 -14.83 -9.95 -28.81
C MET A 145 -14.49 -11.21 -29.62
N LYS A 146 -13.88 -12.22 -28.99
CA LYS A 146 -13.64 -13.54 -29.61
C LYS A 146 -14.95 -14.20 -30.06
N ASN A 147 -15.96 -14.22 -29.19
CA ASN A 147 -17.26 -14.78 -29.53
C ASN A 147 -17.92 -14.02 -30.69
N LYS A 148 -17.86 -12.69 -30.70
CA LYS A 148 -18.36 -11.86 -31.81
C LYS A 148 -17.62 -12.11 -33.11
N MET A 149 -16.30 -12.29 -33.05
CA MET A 149 -15.49 -12.62 -34.21
C MET A 149 -15.94 -13.94 -34.86
N GLU A 150 -16.15 -14.99 -34.06
CA GLU A 150 -16.65 -16.28 -34.58
C GLU A 150 -18.08 -16.17 -35.11
N GLU A 151 -18.95 -15.41 -34.44
CA GLU A 151 -20.31 -15.13 -34.94
C GLU A 151 -20.26 -14.45 -36.32
N TYR A 152 -19.40 -13.44 -36.50
CA TYR A 152 -19.23 -12.75 -37.77
C TYR A 152 -18.60 -13.63 -38.85
N LYS A 153 -17.60 -14.44 -38.51
CA LYS A 153 -17.04 -15.44 -39.45
C LYS A 153 -18.12 -16.39 -39.94
N SER A 154 -18.95 -16.91 -39.05
CA SER A 154 -20.08 -17.77 -39.42
C SER A 154 -21.08 -17.06 -40.31
N LYS A 155 -21.47 -15.82 -39.98
CA LYS A 155 -22.38 -15.02 -40.82
C LYS A 155 -21.81 -14.72 -42.20
N ILE A 156 -20.53 -14.36 -42.28
CA ILE A 156 -19.84 -14.12 -43.56
C ILE A 156 -19.80 -15.41 -44.38
N ALA A 157 -19.52 -16.56 -43.77
CA ALA A 157 -19.57 -17.85 -44.47
C ALA A 157 -20.97 -18.16 -45.01
N GLN A 158 -22.02 -17.95 -44.21
CA GLN A 158 -23.42 -18.13 -44.65
C GLN A 158 -23.78 -17.17 -45.80
N MET A 159 -23.40 -15.90 -45.70
CA MET A 159 -23.63 -14.91 -46.75
C MET A 159 -22.87 -15.22 -48.04
N LYS A 160 -21.63 -15.70 -47.96
CA LYS A 160 -20.88 -16.13 -49.14
C LYS A 160 -21.57 -17.30 -49.85
N VAL A 161 -22.00 -18.31 -49.09
CA VAL A 161 -22.78 -19.44 -49.64
C VAL A 161 -24.08 -18.95 -50.30
N HIS A 162 -24.78 -17.99 -49.69
CA HIS A 162 -25.96 -17.38 -50.31
C HIS A 162 -25.62 -16.57 -51.57
N ASN A 163 -24.57 -15.75 -51.56
CA ASN A 163 -24.15 -14.97 -52.73
C ASN A 163 -23.71 -15.85 -53.92
N ASP A 164 -23.06 -16.98 -53.66
CA ASP A 164 -22.70 -17.93 -54.72
C ASP A 164 -23.92 -18.66 -55.30
N SER A 165 -25.02 -18.73 -54.54
CA SER A 165 -26.31 -19.29 -54.99
C SER A 165 -27.24 -18.28 -55.67
N ILE A 166 -26.94 -16.98 -55.58
CA ILE A 166 -27.73 -15.92 -56.22
C ILE A 166 -27.37 -15.87 -57.70
N ASP A 167 -28.40 -15.99 -58.54
CA ASP A 167 -28.25 -15.94 -59.99
C ASP A 167 -27.64 -14.60 -60.42
N LYS A 168 -26.55 -14.64 -61.18
CA LYS A 168 -25.75 -13.45 -61.50
C LYS A 168 -26.56 -12.40 -62.27
N ASN A 169 -27.64 -12.82 -62.91
CA ASN A 169 -28.56 -11.93 -63.63
C ASN A 169 -29.33 -10.98 -62.71
N LEU A 170 -29.41 -11.27 -61.40
CA LEU A 170 -30.06 -10.42 -60.40
C LEU A 170 -29.14 -9.33 -59.82
N PHE A 171 -27.86 -9.31 -60.21
CA PHE A 171 -26.98 -8.21 -59.80
C PHE A 171 -27.42 -6.90 -60.45
N HIS A 172 -27.33 -5.81 -59.69
CA HIS A 172 -27.78 -4.48 -60.12
C HIS A 172 -27.17 -4.07 -61.47
N GLU A 173 -25.89 -4.34 -61.69
CA GLU A 173 -25.19 -4.03 -62.95
C GLU A 173 -25.81 -4.75 -64.15
N ASN A 174 -26.18 -6.02 -63.98
CA ASN A 174 -26.81 -6.82 -65.04
C ASN A 174 -28.26 -6.39 -65.28
N ILE A 175 -29.01 -6.08 -64.23
CA ILE A 175 -30.38 -5.53 -64.35
C ILE A 175 -30.35 -4.20 -65.09
N VAL A 176 -29.41 -3.31 -64.75
CA VAL A 176 -29.24 -2.02 -65.42
C VAL A 176 -28.83 -2.21 -66.88
N SER A 177 -27.90 -3.14 -67.17
CA SER A 177 -27.49 -3.45 -68.54
C SER A 177 -28.64 -3.99 -69.39
N GLU A 178 -29.41 -4.96 -68.87
CA GLU A 178 -30.57 -5.51 -69.56
C GLU A 178 -31.69 -4.48 -69.75
N TYR A 179 -31.90 -3.60 -68.76
CA TYR A 179 -32.83 -2.48 -68.89
C TYR A 179 -32.39 -1.49 -69.99
N GLN A 180 -31.09 -1.18 -70.07
CA GLN A 180 -30.55 -0.32 -71.12
C GLN A 180 -30.69 -0.95 -72.50
N LYS A 181 -30.40 -2.25 -72.64
CA LYS A 181 -30.63 -2.99 -73.89
C LYS A 181 -32.11 -2.98 -74.28
N MET A 182 -33.01 -3.26 -73.34
CA MET A 182 -34.46 -3.20 -73.58
C MET A 182 -34.90 -1.82 -74.05
N LYS A 183 -34.39 -0.75 -73.42
CA LYS A 183 -34.68 0.64 -73.81
C LYS A 183 -34.16 0.97 -75.21
N SER A 184 -32.97 0.47 -75.59
CA SER A 184 -32.43 0.65 -76.94
C SER A 184 -33.29 -0.05 -78.00
N ILE A 185 -33.67 -1.31 -77.75
CA ILE A 185 -34.55 -2.08 -78.64
C ILE A 185 -35.91 -1.42 -78.76
N GLN A 186 -36.46 -0.88 -77.67
CA GLN A 186 -37.73 -0.16 -77.69
C GLN A 186 -37.66 1.12 -78.54
N SER A 187 -36.53 1.85 -78.49
CA SER A 187 -36.29 3.01 -79.33
C SER A 187 -36.19 2.63 -80.81
N GLU A 188 -35.42 1.60 -81.14
CA GLU A 188 -35.30 1.07 -82.51
C GLU A 188 -36.66 0.60 -83.05
N LEU A 189 -37.44 -0.11 -82.23
CA LEU A 189 -38.77 -0.58 -82.60
C LEU A 189 -39.72 0.60 -82.85
N GLN A 190 -39.61 1.67 -82.07
CA GLN A 190 -40.39 2.89 -82.28
C GLN A 190 -40.02 3.58 -83.59
N GLU A 191 -38.74 3.67 -83.94
CA GLU A 191 -38.28 4.19 -85.24
C GLU A 191 -38.71 3.32 -86.43
N VAL A 192 -38.65 1.99 -86.28
CA VAL A 192 -39.12 1.07 -87.32
C VAL A 192 -40.63 1.19 -87.49
N LYS A 193 -41.38 1.36 -86.40
CA LYS A 193 -42.83 1.57 -86.44
C LYS A 193 -43.21 2.90 -87.09
N THR A 194 -42.48 3.99 -86.84
CA THR A 194 -42.71 5.26 -87.54
C THR A 194 -42.39 5.15 -89.03
N LYS A 195 -41.25 4.53 -89.39
CA LYS A 195 -40.92 4.26 -90.80
C LYS A 195 -41.98 3.39 -91.49
N LEU A 196 -42.44 2.32 -90.83
CA LEU A 196 -43.48 1.44 -91.37
C LEU A 196 -44.80 2.17 -91.58
N ASN A 197 -45.21 3.01 -90.63
CA ASN A 197 -46.42 3.85 -90.78
C ASN A 197 -46.29 4.82 -91.97
N LEU A 198 -45.09 5.39 -92.21
CA LEU A 198 -44.84 6.23 -93.39
C LEU A 198 -44.95 5.42 -94.69
N TYR A 199 -44.42 4.19 -94.72
CA TYR A 199 -44.53 3.31 -95.88
C TYR A 199 -45.95 2.78 -96.13
N GLN A 200 -46.75 2.56 -95.07
CA GLN A 200 -48.17 2.20 -95.20
C GLN A 200 -49.03 3.32 -95.79
N GLY A 201 -48.58 4.57 -95.71
CA GLY A 201 -49.27 5.72 -96.32
C GLY A 201 -48.96 5.96 -97.79
N LEU A 202 -48.01 5.23 -98.39
CA LEU A 202 -47.59 5.40 -99.78
C LEU A 202 -48.43 4.53 -100.74
N PRO A 203 -48.93 5.07 -101.87
CA PRO A 203 -49.64 4.28 -102.87
C PRO A 203 -48.71 3.28 -103.56
N SER A 204 -49.22 2.08 -103.84
CA SER A 204 -48.42 0.94 -104.32
C SER A 204 -47.86 1.06 -105.75
N ASN A 205 -48.20 2.11 -106.51
CA ASN A 205 -47.73 2.34 -107.88
C ASN A 205 -47.44 3.83 -108.14
N MET A 206 -46.39 4.12 -108.91
CA MET A 206 -45.90 5.49 -109.21
C MET A 206 -46.94 6.32 -109.98
N ASP A 207 -47.74 5.69 -110.84
CA ASP A 207 -48.83 6.36 -111.59
C ASP A 207 -49.95 6.86 -110.65
N LEU A 208 -50.26 6.09 -109.60
CA LEU A 208 -51.25 6.45 -108.57
C LEU A 208 -50.73 7.56 -107.65
N ALA A 209 -49.41 7.62 -107.43
CA ALA A 209 -48.77 8.70 -106.69
C ALA A 209 -48.86 10.03 -107.46
N GLN A 210 -48.62 10.03 -108.77
CA GLN A 210 -48.75 11.24 -109.60
C GLN A 210 -50.18 11.77 -109.60
N LEU A 211 -51.19 10.90 -109.76
CA LEU A 211 -52.60 11.29 -109.68
C LEU A 211 -52.98 11.83 -108.29
N LYS A 212 -52.44 11.25 -107.21
CA LYS A 212 -52.71 11.73 -105.85
C LYS A 212 -52.05 13.09 -105.58
N ILE A 213 -50.83 13.29 -106.06
CA ILE A 213 -50.12 14.58 -106.00
C ILE A 213 -50.90 15.64 -106.78
N GLU A 214 -51.38 15.32 -107.98
CA GLU A 214 -52.16 16.25 -108.79
C GLU A 214 -53.53 16.55 -108.17
N SER A 215 -54.18 15.57 -107.53
CA SER A 215 -55.42 15.80 -106.77
C SER A 215 -55.22 16.66 -105.53
N LEU A 216 -54.11 16.47 -104.82
CA LEU A 216 -53.77 17.27 -103.63
C LEU A 216 -53.31 18.68 -104.03
N ALA A 217 -52.61 18.82 -105.16
CA ALA A 217 -52.24 20.12 -105.71
C ALA A 217 -53.50 20.94 -106.09
N LYS A 218 -54.51 20.29 -106.68
CA LYS A 218 -55.81 20.93 -106.94
C LYS A 218 -56.60 21.23 -105.67
N GLU A 219 -56.54 20.38 -104.64
CA GLU A 219 -57.16 20.69 -103.34
C GLU A 219 -56.46 21.87 -102.65
N ILE A 220 -55.13 21.97 -102.72
CA ILE A 220 -54.37 23.12 -102.22
C ILE A 220 -54.75 24.38 -103.02
N GLU A 221 -54.79 24.30 -104.33
CA GLU A 221 -55.19 25.42 -105.20
C GLU A 221 -56.63 25.88 -104.88
N ASN A 222 -57.55 24.95 -104.60
CA ASN A 222 -58.91 25.29 -104.15
C ASN A 222 -58.94 25.92 -102.76
N ILE A 223 -58.14 25.43 -101.81
CA ILE A 223 -58.05 26.01 -100.45
C ILE A 223 -57.39 27.39 -100.51
N GLU A 224 -56.34 27.56 -101.30
CA GLU A 224 -55.71 28.86 -101.58
C GLU A 224 -56.72 29.81 -102.22
N HIS A 225 -57.56 29.32 -103.13
CA HIS A 225 -58.62 30.13 -103.74
C HIS A 225 -59.79 30.45 -102.78
N GLU A 226 -60.09 29.57 -101.83
CA GLU A 226 -61.02 29.85 -100.72
C GLU A 226 -60.43 30.86 -99.73
N ILE A 227 -59.11 30.79 -99.45
CA ILE A 227 -58.38 31.78 -98.65
C ILE A 227 -58.33 33.13 -99.38
N GLU A 228 -58.07 33.16 -100.69
CA GLU A 228 -58.12 34.38 -101.50
C GLU A 228 -59.53 34.98 -101.52
N LYS A 229 -60.58 34.16 -101.65
CA LYS A 229 -61.97 34.63 -101.52
C LYS A 229 -62.26 35.18 -100.13
N LEU A 230 -61.74 34.56 -99.07
CA LEU A 230 -61.88 35.08 -97.70
C LEU A 230 -61.07 36.37 -97.47
N MET A 231 -59.92 36.56 -98.12
CA MET A 231 -59.15 37.80 -98.06
C MET A 231 -59.80 38.95 -98.85
N VAL A 232 -60.49 38.66 -99.98
CA VAL A 232 -61.24 39.67 -100.76
C VAL A 232 -62.55 40.11 -100.07
N PHE A 233 -63.03 39.36 -99.07
CA PHE A 233 -64.16 39.76 -98.22
C PHE A 233 -63.74 40.53 -96.94
N MET A 234 -62.44 40.83 -96.75
CA MET A 234 -61.90 41.57 -95.61
C MET A 234 -61.29 42.95 -95.94
N ASP A 235 -61.50 43.47 -97.16
CA ASP A 235 -61.36 44.88 -97.57
C ASP A 235 -62.73 45.44 -98.02
#